data_AF-U6EE24-F1
#
_entry.id   AF-U6EE24-F1
#
_cell.length_a   1.000
_cell.length_b   1.000
_cell.length_c   1.000
_cell.angle_alpha   90.00
_cell.angle_beta   90.00
_cell.angle_gamma   90.00
#
_symmetry.space_group_name_H-M   'P 1'
#
loop_
_entity.id
_entity.type
_entity.pdbx_description
1 polymer ?
#
loop_
_entity_poly.entity_id
_entity_poly.type
_entity_poly.pdbx_seq_one_letter_code
_entity_poly.pdbx_strand_id
1 'polypeptide(L)'
;MIGKEELVDRIENTELEKVDSGTDQWEKHIYIGDNVLIVGYKEEETFDKPLPGEETIKNYYWYWELRDSENWNVLFENHEKEFNFCESMVGGYTDQDRVEDIVGDIEEEDVCTWSEQDWIEDIVDEIAEETISWLKNLEK
;
A
#
# COMPACT_ATOMS: atom_id res chain seq x y z
N MET A 1 6.31 -26.00 2.51
CA MET A 1 6.65 -24.62 2.10
C MET A 1 5.78 -24.25 0.90
N ILE A 2 5.08 -23.12 0.97
CA ILE A 2 4.26 -22.58 -0.13
C ILE A 2 5.16 -22.22 -1.33
N GLY A 3 4.66 -22.39 -2.55
CA GLY A 3 5.37 -21.98 -3.77
C GLY A 3 5.28 -20.47 -4.00
N LYS A 4 6.24 -19.89 -4.74
CA LYS A 4 6.24 -18.45 -5.07
C LYS A 4 5.00 -18.04 -5.84
N GLU A 5 4.69 -18.75 -6.93
CA GLU A 5 3.50 -18.48 -7.76
C GLU A 5 2.20 -18.57 -6.95
N GLU A 6 2.11 -19.53 -6.03
CA GLU A 6 0.95 -19.67 -5.13
C GLU A 6 0.86 -18.50 -4.14
N LEU A 7 1.99 -18.01 -3.64
CA LEU A 7 2.02 -16.88 -2.73
C LEU A 7 1.64 -15.57 -3.44
N VAL A 8 2.14 -15.36 -4.67
CA VAL A 8 1.76 -14.22 -5.53
C VAL A 8 0.25 -14.20 -5.74
N ASP A 9 -0.33 -15.31 -6.18
CA ASP A 9 -1.77 -15.43 -6.40
C ASP A 9 -2.58 -15.12 -5.12
N ARG A 10 -2.11 -15.57 -3.94
CA ARG A 10 -2.76 -15.25 -2.67
C ARG A 10 -2.66 -13.77 -2.30
N ILE A 11 -1.52 -13.12 -2.55
CA ILE A 11 -1.34 -11.69 -2.26
C ILE A 11 -2.26 -10.85 -3.15
N GLU A 12 -2.39 -11.19 -4.43
CA GLU A 12 -3.27 -10.48 -5.37
C GLU A 12 -4.75 -10.66 -5.00
N ASN A 13 -5.18 -11.91 -4.78
CA ASN A 13 -6.60 -12.25 -4.63
C ASN A 13 -7.15 -12.08 -3.21
N THR A 14 -6.31 -11.88 -2.18
CA THR A 14 -6.79 -11.58 -0.83
C THR A 14 -7.31 -10.14 -0.78
N GLU A 15 -8.44 -9.90 -0.12
CA GLU A 15 -8.99 -8.53 -0.02
C GLU A 15 -8.23 -7.70 1.03
N LEU A 16 -8.06 -6.41 0.75
CA LEU A 16 -7.56 -5.44 1.72
C LEU A 16 -8.69 -5.07 2.69
N GLU A 17 -8.40 -5.16 3.98
CA GLU A 17 -9.31 -4.76 5.04
C GLU A 17 -8.78 -3.52 5.76
N LYS A 18 -9.68 -2.60 6.07
CA LYS A 18 -9.31 -1.39 6.82
C LYS A 18 -9.06 -1.75 8.29
N VAL A 19 -7.91 -1.33 8.80
CA VAL A 19 -7.51 -1.51 10.19
C VAL A 19 -8.02 -0.35 11.02
N ASP A 20 -8.62 -0.64 12.18
CA ASP A 20 -9.08 0.38 13.12
C ASP A 20 -7.90 0.90 13.97
N SER A 21 -6.99 1.67 13.34
CA SER A 21 -5.75 2.16 13.97
C SER A 21 -5.69 3.68 14.18
N GLY A 22 -6.78 4.40 13.93
CA GLY A 22 -6.83 5.88 14.05
C GLY A 22 -6.09 6.63 12.92
N THR A 23 -5.43 5.90 12.02
CA THR A 23 -4.85 6.36 10.75
C THR A 23 -5.49 5.58 9.60
N ASP A 24 -5.42 6.09 8.37
CA ASP A 24 -5.88 5.32 7.21
C ASP A 24 -4.86 4.23 6.88
N GLN A 25 -5.17 3.00 7.30
CA GLN A 25 -4.32 1.82 7.20
C GLN A 25 -5.14 0.65 6.70
N TRP A 26 -4.59 -0.07 5.73
CA TRP A 26 -5.24 -1.21 5.11
C TRP A 26 -4.27 -2.39 5.09
N GLU A 27 -4.79 -3.58 5.39
CA GLU A 27 -4.00 -4.80 5.51
C GLU A 27 -4.70 -5.99 4.87
N LYS A 28 -3.93 -6.85 4.23
CA LYS A 28 -4.29 -8.22 3.87
C LYS A 28 -3.59 -9.15 4.86
N HIS A 29 -4.31 -10.14 5.40
CA HIS A 29 -3.73 -11.17 6.27
C HIS A 29 -3.75 -12.52 5.55
N ILE A 30 -2.57 -13.04 5.22
CA ILE A 30 -2.39 -14.23 4.40
C ILE A 30 -1.75 -15.33 5.27
N TYR A 31 -2.54 -16.35 5.62
CA TYR A 31 -2.08 -17.44 6.47
C TYR A 31 -1.26 -18.47 5.69
N ILE A 32 -0.05 -18.76 6.18
CA ILE A 32 0.95 -19.65 5.58
C ILE A 32 1.49 -20.61 6.67
N GLY A 33 0.79 -21.73 6.88
CA GLY A 33 1.15 -22.67 7.94
C GLY A 33 0.99 -22.05 9.31
N ASP A 34 2.07 -22.03 10.11
CA ASP A 34 2.10 -21.44 11.45
C ASP A 34 2.42 -19.93 11.44
N ASN A 35 2.55 -19.33 10.25
CA ASN A 35 2.85 -17.91 10.07
C ASN A 35 1.71 -17.18 9.37
N VAL A 36 1.66 -15.86 9.54
CA VAL A 36 0.77 -14.96 8.79
C VAL A 36 1.63 -13.88 8.13
N LEU A 37 1.49 -13.74 6.81
CA LEU A 37 2.02 -12.62 6.07
C LEU A 37 0.98 -11.49 6.11
N ILE A 38 1.37 -10.35 6.63
CA ILE A 38 0.61 -9.11 6.57
C ILE A 38 1.18 -8.30 5.41
N VAL A 39 0.34 -7.88 4.48
CA VAL A 39 0.70 -6.92 3.43
C VAL A 39 -0.25 -5.76 3.54
N GLY A 40 0.27 -4.56 3.75
CA GLY A 40 -0.58 -3.41 3.95
C GLY A 40 0.04 -2.12 3.44
N TYR A 41 -0.75 -1.06 3.50
CA TYR A 41 -0.27 0.30 3.31
C TYR A 41 -0.84 1.22 4.39
N LYS A 42 -0.12 2.30 4.65
CA LYS A 42 -0.50 3.27 5.68
C LYS A 42 -0.26 4.71 5.20
N GLU A 43 -1.21 5.58 5.51
CA GLU A 43 -1.11 7.03 5.34
C GLU A 43 -0.10 7.60 6.34
N GLU A 44 0.86 8.40 5.85
CA GLU A 44 1.82 9.08 6.72
C GLU A 44 1.92 10.58 6.48
N GLU A 45 1.79 11.05 5.24
CA GLU A 45 1.86 12.47 4.91
C GLU A 45 0.59 12.94 4.20
N THR A 46 -0.04 13.98 4.77
CA THR A 46 -1.15 14.72 4.15
C THR A 46 -0.69 16.14 3.90
N PHE A 47 -0.72 16.56 2.64
CA PHE A 47 -0.45 17.95 2.28
C PHE A 47 -1.79 18.68 2.17
N ASP A 48 -2.21 19.32 3.27
CA ASP A 48 -3.38 20.19 3.27
C ASP A 48 -2.95 21.64 2.98
N LYS A 49 -3.32 22.17 1.81
CA LYS A 49 -3.37 23.63 1.64
C LYS A 49 -4.77 24.12 2.09
N PRO A 50 -4.86 25.05 3.05
CA PRO A 50 -6.12 25.40 3.73
C PRO A 50 -7.06 26.31 2.90
N LEU A 51 -7.09 26.15 1.57
CA LEU A 51 -7.91 26.97 0.68
C LEU A 51 -9.11 26.17 0.14
N PRO A 52 -10.33 26.73 0.16
CA PRO A 52 -11.51 26.06 -0.37
C PRO A 52 -11.38 25.88 -1.89
N GLY A 53 -11.48 24.63 -2.36
CA GLY A 53 -11.35 24.25 -3.77
C GLY A 53 -9.99 23.68 -4.16
N GLU A 54 -9.06 23.53 -3.21
CA GLU A 54 -7.77 22.87 -3.45
C GLU A 54 -7.82 21.36 -3.15
N GLU A 55 -6.93 20.65 -3.82
CA GLU A 55 -6.79 19.19 -3.81
C GLU A 55 -6.07 18.71 -2.54
N THR A 56 -6.63 17.70 -1.86
CA THR A 56 -5.93 17.02 -0.77
C THR A 56 -5.13 15.88 -1.35
N ILE A 57 -3.81 15.90 -1.12
CA ILE A 57 -2.88 14.86 -1.55
C ILE A 57 -2.51 13.99 -0.36
N LYS A 58 -2.72 12.69 -0.49
CA LYS A 58 -2.37 11.69 0.51
C LYS A 58 -1.34 10.72 -0.05
N ASN A 59 -0.23 10.58 0.69
CA ASN A 59 0.79 9.59 0.37
C ASN A 59 0.64 8.35 1.25
N TYR A 60 0.65 7.20 0.60
CA TYR A 60 0.56 5.89 1.20
C TYR A 60 1.84 5.10 0.90
N TYR A 61 2.35 4.40 1.91
CA TYR A 61 3.51 3.53 1.76
C TYR A 61 3.13 2.10 2.03
N TRP A 62 3.57 1.19 1.16
CA TRP A 62 3.43 -0.23 1.37
C TRP A 62 4.40 -0.74 2.43
N TYR A 63 3.98 -1.79 3.11
CA TYR A 63 4.78 -2.54 4.04
C TYR A 63 4.30 -3.99 4.07
N TRP A 64 5.19 -4.88 4.50
CA TRP A 64 4.81 -6.25 4.78
C TRP A 64 5.59 -6.81 5.95
N GLU A 65 4.92 -7.71 6.67
CA GLU A 65 5.45 -8.33 7.87
C GLU A 65 5.12 -9.82 7.88
N LEU A 66 6.04 -10.64 8.35
CA LEU A 66 5.78 -12.03 8.66
C LEU A 66 5.66 -12.17 10.17
N ARG A 67 4.51 -12.66 10.63
CA ARG A 67 4.24 -12.88 12.05
C ARG A 67 3.96 -14.34 12.35
N ASP A 68 4.16 -14.71 13.59
CA ASP A 68 3.68 -15.97 14.15
C ASP A 68 2.16 -15.92 14.30
N SER A 69 1.46 -16.94 13.77
CA SER A 69 -0.01 -16.96 13.75
C SER A 69 -0.66 -17.21 15.11
N GLU A 70 0.05 -17.80 16.07
CA GLU A 70 -0.49 -18.13 17.39
C GLU A 70 -0.43 -16.91 18.32
N ASN A 71 0.70 -16.20 18.31
CA ASN A 71 0.99 -15.14 19.28
C ASN A 71 1.10 -13.75 18.65
N TRP A 72 1.04 -13.63 17.32
CA TRP A 72 1.12 -12.38 16.57
C TRP A 72 2.44 -11.60 16.76
N ASN A 73 3.50 -12.28 17.17
CA ASN A 73 4.83 -11.68 17.25
C ASN A 73 5.40 -11.47 15.85
N VAL A 74 5.99 -10.30 15.62
CA VAL A 74 6.74 -10.01 14.39
C VAL A 74 7.99 -10.89 14.33
N LEU A 75 8.10 -11.68 13.26
CA LEU A 75 9.27 -12.49 12.96
C LEU A 75 10.20 -11.74 12.01
N PHE A 76 9.63 -11.08 11.00
CA PHE A 76 10.30 -10.23 10.01
C PHE A 76 9.38 -9.09 9.60
N GLU A 77 9.96 -7.96 9.18
CA GLU A 77 9.23 -6.76 8.76
C GLU A 77 10.02 -6.02 7.67
N ASN A 78 9.29 -5.39 6.74
CA ASN A 78 9.82 -4.43 5.79
C ASN A 78 8.93 -3.17 5.77
N HIS A 79 9.46 -2.09 6.34
CA HIS A 79 8.86 -0.76 6.41
C HIS A 79 9.74 0.29 5.69
N GLU A 80 10.52 -0.13 4.69
CA GLU A 80 11.57 0.71 4.08
C GLU A 80 11.02 1.86 3.20
N LYS A 81 9.69 1.91 3.00
CA LYS A 81 8.99 2.96 2.23
C LYS A 81 9.47 3.09 0.79
N GLU A 82 10.02 2.01 0.24
CA GLU A 82 10.48 1.95 -1.14
C GLU A 82 9.31 2.00 -2.11
N PHE A 83 8.18 1.41 -1.72
CA PHE A 83 6.97 1.33 -2.53
C PHE A 83 5.88 2.27 -2.01
N ASN A 84 5.37 3.13 -2.88
CA ASN A 84 4.41 4.15 -2.49
C ASN A 84 3.39 4.46 -3.60
N PHE A 85 2.27 5.02 -3.18
CA PHE A 85 1.29 5.59 -4.10
C PHE A 85 0.63 6.82 -3.48
N CYS A 86 0.05 7.63 -4.35
CA CYS A 86 -0.53 8.92 -4.03
C CYS A 86 -2.00 8.90 -4.43
N GLU A 87 -2.90 9.23 -3.50
CA GLU A 87 -4.30 9.50 -3.82
C GLU A 87 -4.55 11.00 -3.73
N SER A 88 -5.12 11.57 -4.80
CA SER A 88 -5.55 12.95 -4.80
C SER A 88 -7.08 13.03 -4.78
N MET A 89 -7.61 13.83 -3.84
CA MET A 89 -9.03 14.13 -3.75
C MET A 89 -9.22 15.64 -3.98
N VAL A 90 -9.76 16.00 -5.14
CA VAL A 90 -10.18 17.38 -5.38
C VAL A 90 -11.45 17.66 -4.59
N GLY A 91 -11.37 18.60 -3.65
CA GLY A 91 -12.48 19.02 -2.82
C GLY A 91 -13.59 19.71 -3.63
N GLY A 92 -14.54 18.91 -4.12
CA GLY A 92 -15.90 19.32 -4.47
C GLY A 92 -16.13 19.84 -5.90
N TYR A 93 -16.43 18.94 -6.85
CA TYR A 93 -17.15 19.33 -8.08
C TYR A 93 -18.21 18.30 -8.47
N THR A 94 -19.40 18.84 -8.75
CA THR A 94 -20.57 18.16 -9.34
C THR A 94 -20.27 17.72 -10.77
N ASP A 95 -20.89 16.61 -11.21
CA ASP A 95 -20.79 15.82 -12.48
C ASP A 95 -20.59 16.52 -13.86
N GLN A 96 -20.13 17.77 -13.96
CA GLN A 96 -20.19 18.52 -15.22
C GLN A 96 -18.90 19.17 -15.72
N ASP A 97 -17.76 19.01 -15.06
CA ASP A 97 -16.50 19.59 -15.53
C ASP A 97 -15.53 18.52 -16.02
N ARG A 98 -15.23 18.56 -17.33
CA ARG A 98 -14.28 17.65 -17.99
C ARG A 98 -12.87 18.06 -17.58
N VAL A 99 -12.10 17.07 -17.12
CA VAL A 99 -10.71 17.14 -16.63
C VAL A 99 -9.74 17.86 -17.60
N GLU A 100 -10.08 17.98 -18.89
CA GLU A 100 -9.21 18.58 -19.91
C GLU A 100 -9.12 20.12 -19.89
N ASP A 101 -10.00 20.85 -19.18
CA ASP A 101 -10.04 22.34 -19.22
C ASP A 101 -9.30 23.05 -18.06
N ILE A 102 -8.75 22.32 -17.07
CA ILE A 102 -8.16 22.92 -15.84
C ILE A 102 -6.63 22.76 -15.76
N VAL A 103 -6.00 22.10 -16.73
CA VAL A 103 -4.53 21.84 -16.73
C VAL A 103 -3.68 23.08 -17.08
N GLY A 104 -4.22 24.29 -16.88
CA GLY A 104 -3.63 25.54 -17.35
C GLY A 104 -2.74 26.28 -16.36
N ASP A 105 -2.94 26.12 -15.05
CA ASP A 105 -2.25 26.91 -14.00
C ASP A 105 -1.98 26.08 -12.72
N ILE A 106 -1.78 24.76 -12.85
CA ILE A 106 -1.32 23.93 -11.73
C ILE A 106 0.20 23.86 -11.82
N GLU A 107 0.91 24.28 -10.77
CA GLU A 107 2.35 24.05 -10.66
C GLU A 107 2.57 22.53 -10.76
N GLU A 108 3.33 22.07 -11.76
CA GLU A 108 3.61 20.64 -12.05
C GLU A 108 4.17 19.87 -10.84
N GLU A 109 4.58 20.57 -9.78
CA GLU A 109 5.15 20.00 -8.54
C GLU A 109 4.08 19.47 -7.55
N ASP A 110 2.80 19.83 -7.71
CA ASP A 110 1.73 19.51 -6.74
C ASP A 110 0.58 18.64 -7.31
N VAL A 111 0.69 18.14 -8.54
CA VAL A 111 -0.14 17.02 -8.97
C VAL A 111 0.54 15.76 -8.45
N CYS A 112 -0.17 14.69 -8.07
CA CYS A 112 0.45 13.36 -8.03
C CYS A 112 1.04 13.14 -9.44
N THR A 113 2.29 13.56 -9.68
CA THR A 113 2.96 13.35 -10.95
C THR A 113 2.86 11.86 -11.13
N TRP A 114 2.28 11.45 -12.24
CA TRP A 114 2.01 10.05 -12.60
C TRP A 114 3.29 9.18 -12.66
N SER A 115 4.41 9.66 -12.16
CA SER A 115 5.65 8.94 -11.98
C SER A 115 5.48 7.96 -10.81
N GLU A 116 5.23 6.71 -11.21
CA GLU A 116 5.57 5.49 -10.46
C GLU A 116 4.71 5.30 -9.19
N GLN A 117 3.41 5.10 -9.40
CA GLN A 117 2.57 4.49 -8.37
C GLN A 117 2.87 3.00 -8.34
N ASP A 118 3.28 2.49 -7.19
CA ASP A 118 3.53 1.06 -6.99
C ASP A 118 2.23 0.37 -6.61
N TRP A 119 1.55 -0.23 -7.58
CA TRP A 119 0.37 -1.06 -7.27
C TRP A 119 0.80 -2.40 -6.71
N ILE A 120 -0.14 -3.08 -6.03
CA ILE A 120 0.14 -4.41 -5.50
C ILE A 120 0.62 -5.38 -6.59
N GLU A 121 0.10 -5.25 -7.82
CA GLU A 121 0.50 -6.06 -8.99
C GLU A 121 1.96 -5.81 -9.40
N ASP A 122 2.51 -4.62 -9.13
CA ASP A 122 3.88 -4.25 -9.47
C ASP A 122 4.88 -4.77 -8.44
N ILE A 123 4.46 -4.89 -7.18
CA ILE A 123 5.34 -5.22 -6.04
C ILE A 123 5.16 -6.65 -5.50
N VAL A 124 4.10 -7.34 -5.90
CA VAL A 124 3.75 -8.67 -5.35
C VAL A 124 4.86 -9.70 -5.51
N ASP A 125 5.59 -9.64 -6.64
CA ASP A 125 6.69 -10.57 -6.89
C ASP A 125 7.80 -10.41 -5.85
N GLU A 126 8.12 -9.16 -5.47
CA GLU A 126 9.13 -8.82 -4.47
C GLU A 126 8.71 -9.26 -3.06
N ILE A 127 7.47 -8.95 -2.67
CA ILE A 127 6.89 -9.39 -1.40
C ILE A 127 6.96 -10.92 -1.29
N ALA A 128 6.62 -11.63 -2.37
CA ALA A 128 6.63 -13.09 -2.39
C ALA A 128 8.05 -13.66 -2.30
N GLU A 129 9.02 -13.09 -3.02
CA GLU A 129 10.43 -13.50 -2.95
C GLU A 129 11.00 -13.31 -1.54
N GLU A 130 10.77 -12.15 -0.95
CA GLU A 130 11.28 -11.83 0.38
C GLU A 130 10.64 -12.72 1.44
N THR A 131 9.32 -12.90 1.40
CA THR A 131 8.60 -13.76 2.33
C THR A 131 9.10 -15.22 2.26
N ILE A 132 9.37 -15.75 1.07
CA ILE A 132 9.94 -17.10 0.93
C ILE A 132 11.34 -17.16 1.53
N SER A 133 12.15 -16.13 1.36
CA SER A 133 13.47 -16.03 1.97
C SER A 133 13.38 -16.06 3.50
N TRP A 134 12.44 -15.31 4.09
CA TRP A 134 12.16 -15.30 5.52
C TRP A 134 11.71 -16.67 6.03
N LEU A 135 10.74 -17.30 5.36
CA LEU A 135 10.27 -18.64 5.70
C LEU A 135 11.40 -19.68 5.68
N LYS A 136 12.31 -19.61 4.69
CA LYS A 136 13.50 -20.48 4.63
C LYS A 136 14.50 -20.23 5.77
N ASN A 137 14.55 -19.02 6.31
CA ASN A 137 15.42 -18.71 7.44
C ASN A 137 14.86 -19.22 8.77
N LEU A 138 13.53 -19.38 8.88
CA LEU A 138 12.88 -19.99 10.06
C LEU A 138 13.06 -21.52 10.12
N GLU A 139 13.22 -22.17 8.97
CA GLU A 139 13.44 -23.63 8.89
C GLU A 139 14.89 -24.06 9.16
N LYS A 140 15.82 -23.11 9.37
CA LYS A 140 17.25 -23.37 9.66
C LYS A 140 17.53 -23.48 11.15
#